data_AF-A0A314UNH0-F1
#
_entry.id   AF-A0A314UNH0-F1
#
_cell.length_a   1.000
_cell.length_b   1.000
_cell.length_c   1.000
_cell.angle_alpha   90.00
_cell.angle_beta   90.00
_cell.angle_gamma   90.00
#
_symmetry.space_group_name_H-M   'P 1'
#
loop_
_entity.id
_entity.type
_entity.pdbx_description
1 polymer ?
#
loop_
_entity_poly.entity_id
_entity_poly.type
_entity_poly.pdbx_seq_one_letter_code
_entity_poly.pdbx_strand_id
1 'polypeptide(L)'
;MVSTLSGIRFPLLPSAYNSNNNSASLHSSFNGDRRTSSLSLFLTNSSFSRKIFAGKSSSDSDSSSLTVAASKKVLVPDSQSDGSSSVTQQLEAPGTVSEDPQVLEDVDNVAMEDDKKVEDEAKKSDVPSLDAGNVDGTEARGEETPHPLDGTVSTAKKNATQKSIPPTGNGKKIYEIDPLLVGFRDHLDYRYGQYKRLREEIDKYEGGLEVFSRGYEKFGFARSAEGITYREWAPGAKSASLIGDFNNWNTNADVMTRNEFGVWEIFLPNNADGSPPIPHGSRVKIRMDTPSGIKDSIPAWIKFSVQAPGEIPYNGIYYDPPEEEKYVFQHSQPKRPKSLRIYEAHVGMSSTEPKINTYAEFRDDVLPRIKRLGYNAVQLMAIQEHSYYASFGYHVTNFFAPSSRCGTPDDLKSLIDRAHELGILVLMDIVHSHASNNVLDGLNMFDGTDSHYFHSGSRGYHWMWDSRLFNYGSWEVLRYLLSNSKMVARRIQVRWVQV
;
A
#
# COMPACT_ATOMS: atom_id res chain seq x y z
N MET A 1 7.19 -22.83 31.87
CA MET A 1 5.90 -23.37 32.33
C MET A 1 5.23 -22.28 33.16
N VAL A 2 4.44 -21.43 32.51
CA VAL A 2 3.59 -20.41 33.15
C VAL A 2 2.32 -20.39 32.31
N SER A 3 1.24 -20.88 32.90
CA SER A 3 -0.08 -21.01 32.31
C SER A 3 -0.86 -19.74 32.60
N THR A 4 -1.35 -19.03 31.59
CA THR A 4 -2.33 -17.96 31.77
C THR A 4 -3.65 -18.38 31.13
N LEU A 5 -4.65 -18.56 32.00
CA LEU A 5 -6.03 -18.90 31.68
C LEU A 5 -6.79 -17.66 31.21
N SER A 6 -7.54 -17.81 30.12
CA SER A 6 -8.43 -16.81 29.54
C SER A 6 -9.68 -16.60 30.40
N GLY A 7 -9.97 -15.34 30.74
CA GLY A 7 -11.23 -14.93 31.38
C GLY A 7 -12.22 -14.41 30.35
N ILE A 8 -13.27 -15.18 30.09
CA ILE A 8 -14.46 -14.77 29.31
C ILE A 8 -15.47 -14.15 30.27
N ARG A 9 -15.90 -12.90 30.02
CA ARG A 9 -17.06 -12.28 30.69
C ARG A 9 -18.28 -12.37 29.78
N PHE A 10 -19.39 -12.87 30.32
CA PHE A 10 -20.72 -12.78 29.68
C PHE A 10 -21.45 -11.52 30.19
N PRO A 11 -22.25 -10.84 29.34
CA PRO A 11 -23.07 -9.71 29.78
C PRO A 11 -24.32 -10.18 30.54
N LEU A 12 -24.62 -9.52 31.67
CA LEU A 12 -25.87 -9.65 32.42
C LEU A 12 -27.02 -8.94 31.68
N LEU A 13 -28.15 -9.62 31.55
CA LEU A 13 -29.45 -9.04 31.18
C LEU A 13 -30.14 -8.41 32.41
N PRO A 14 -30.84 -7.27 32.30
CA PRO A 14 -31.60 -6.70 33.41
C PRO A 14 -32.94 -7.42 33.64
N SER A 15 -33.29 -7.52 34.92
CA SER A 15 -34.54 -8.06 35.47
C SER A 15 -35.76 -7.20 35.13
N ALA A 16 -36.88 -7.87 34.81
CA ALA A 16 -38.18 -7.28 34.53
C ALA A 16 -38.89 -6.80 35.81
N TYR A 17 -39.52 -5.62 35.72
CA TYR A 17 -40.49 -5.10 36.67
C TYR A 17 -41.91 -5.56 36.30
N ASN A 18 -42.68 -5.97 37.31
CA ASN A 18 -44.06 -6.44 37.22
C ASN A 18 -45.03 -5.28 37.49
N SER A 19 -46.08 -5.10 36.67
CA SER A 19 -47.36 -4.56 37.14
C SER A 19 -48.53 -4.96 36.24
N ASN A 20 -49.54 -5.57 36.86
CA ASN A 20 -50.85 -5.99 36.34
C ASN A 20 -51.68 -4.84 35.72
N ASN A 21 -52.45 -5.09 34.65
CA ASN A 21 -53.89 -5.39 34.71
C ASN A 21 -54.61 -5.30 33.34
N ASN A 22 -55.60 -6.19 33.19
CA ASN A 22 -56.83 -6.12 32.39
C ASN A 22 -56.86 -6.50 30.88
N SER A 23 -57.30 -7.75 30.68
CA SER A 23 -58.46 -8.19 29.87
C SER A 23 -58.59 -7.74 28.41
N ALA A 24 -58.45 -8.68 27.46
CA ALA A 24 -59.60 -9.29 26.78
C ALA A 24 -59.11 -10.32 25.73
N SER A 25 -59.93 -11.36 25.57
CA SER A 25 -59.81 -12.55 24.74
C SER A 25 -59.46 -12.32 23.26
N LEU A 26 -58.70 -13.25 22.67
CA LEU A 26 -59.13 -14.03 21.50
C LEU A 26 -58.24 -15.28 21.33
N HIS A 27 -58.90 -16.44 21.36
CA HIS A 27 -58.35 -17.77 21.10
C HIS A 27 -58.01 -17.95 19.61
N SER A 28 -56.88 -18.59 19.31
CA SER A 28 -56.85 -19.67 18.31
C SER A 28 -55.66 -20.60 18.56
N SER A 29 -55.99 -21.83 18.96
CA SER A 29 -55.08 -22.95 19.17
C SER A 29 -54.52 -23.47 17.85
N PHE A 30 -53.23 -23.84 17.83
CA PHE A 30 -52.73 -24.93 16.99
C PHE A 30 -51.59 -25.67 17.71
N ASN A 31 -51.85 -26.94 18.04
CA ASN A 31 -50.89 -27.93 18.52
C ASN A 31 -50.03 -28.45 17.37
N GLY A 32 -48.80 -28.89 17.64
CA GLY A 32 -48.05 -29.73 16.69
C GLY A 32 -46.54 -29.90 16.95
N ASP A 33 -46.23 -30.69 17.98
CA ASP A 33 -45.11 -31.63 18.11
C ASP A 33 -43.61 -31.26 18.02
N ARG A 34 -42.95 -31.70 19.10
CA ARG A 34 -41.51 -31.89 19.35
C ARG A 34 -40.86 -32.85 18.35
N ARG A 35 -39.64 -32.51 17.90
CA ARG A 35 -38.53 -33.48 17.80
C ARG A 35 -37.19 -32.85 18.21
N THR A 36 -36.64 -33.40 19.28
CA THR A 36 -35.28 -33.24 19.78
C THR A 36 -34.32 -34.17 19.03
N SER A 37 -33.15 -33.68 18.63
CA SER A 37 -32.00 -34.54 18.31
C SER A 37 -30.73 -33.96 18.89
N SER A 38 -30.29 -34.57 19.99
CA SER A 38 -28.96 -34.49 20.58
C SER A 38 -27.92 -35.15 19.66
N LEU A 39 -26.82 -34.46 19.36
CA LEU A 39 -25.62 -35.04 18.75
C LEU A 39 -24.55 -35.24 19.82
N SER A 40 -24.26 -36.50 20.10
CA SER A 40 -23.19 -36.98 20.98
C SER A 40 -21.84 -36.96 20.24
N LEU A 41 -20.84 -36.35 20.88
CA LEU A 41 -19.42 -36.42 20.52
C LEU A 41 -18.85 -37.81 20.83
N PHE A 42 -18.37 -38.51 19.80
CA PHE A 42 -17.54 -39.71 19.96
C PHE A 42 -16.06 -39.32 19.91
N LEU A 43 -15.39 -39.47 21.07
CA LEU A 43 -13.94 -39.49 21.20
C LEU A 43 -13.44 -40.90 20.89
N THR A 44 -12.66 -41.07 19.83
CA THR A 44 -11.90 -42.30 19.58
C THR A 44 -10.44 -42.08 19.95
N ASN A 45 -10.01 -42.80 21.00
CA ASN A 45 -8.64 -42.89 21.49
C ASN A 45 -7.93 -44.00 20.69
N SER A 46 -6.85 -43.69 19.96
CA SER A 46 -5.98 -44.72 19.38
C SER A 46 -4.50 -44.37 19.57
N SER A 47 -3.90 -45.05 20.53
CA SER A 47 -2.47 -45.17 20.78
C SER A 47 -1.78 -45.91 19.62
N PHE A 48 -0.71 -45.34 19.07
CA PHE A 48 0.22 -46.06 18.20
C PHE A 48 1.66 -45.97 18.73
N SER A 49 2.21 -47.15 19.00
CA SER A 49 3.54 -47.41 19.53
C SER A 49 4.65 -47.05 18.54
N ARG A 50 5.68 -46.36 19.06
CA ARG A 50 6.99 -46.19 18.42
C ARG A 50 7.74 -47.53 18.39
N LYS A 51 8.12 -47.99 17.19
CA LYS A 51 9.21 -48.97 17.02
C LYS A 51 10.46 -48.21 16.57
N ILE A 52 11.49 -48.32 17.40
CA ILE A 52 12.85 -47.88 17.14
C ILE A 52 13.51 -48.93 16.23
N PHE A 53 14.08 -48.51 15.11
CA PHE A 53 15.07 -49.30 14.38
C PHE A 53 16.34 -48.46 14.24
N ALA A 54 17.39 -48.93 14.92
CA ALA A 54 18.74 -48.44 14.77
C ALA A 54 19.41 -49.20 13.61
N GLY A 55 19.94 -48.47 12.64
CA GLY A 55 20.80 -49.00 11.59
C GLY A 55 22.04 -48.14 11.49
N LYS A 56 23.17 -48.65 12.00
CA LYS A 56 24.52 -48.14 11.70
C LYS A 56 24.98 -48.75 10.38
N SER A 57 25.51 -47.94 9.47
CA SER A 57 26.53 -48.40 8.52
C SER A 57 27.46 -47.24 8.19
N SER A 58 28.74 -47.46 8.47
CA SER A 58 29.89 -46.64 8.11
C SER A 58 30.41 -47.02 6.72
N SER A 59 30.83 -46.03 5.94
CA SER A 59 31.98 -46.14 5.02
C SER A 59 32.32 -44.77 4.42
N ASP A 60 33.57 -44.35 4.61
CA ASP A 60 34.25 -43.23 3.96
C ASP A 60 34.40 -43.43 2.44
N SER A 61 34.39 -42.33 1.67
CA SER A 61 35.53 -41.89 0.82
C SER A 61 35.16 -40.76 -0.16
N ASP A 62 35.86 -39.65 0.02
CA ASP A 62 36.46 -38.69 -0.94
C ASP A 62 35.73 -38.09 -2.16
N SER A 63 35.87 -36.75 -2.24
CA SER A 63 36.12 -35.91 -3.43
C SER A 63 34.99 -35.80 -4.47
N SER A 64 34.58 -34.66 -5.02
CA SER A 64 35.00 -33.25 -5.03
C SER A 64 33.89 -32.47 -5.77
N SER A 65 33.66 -31.19 -5.48
CA SER A 65 33.27 -30.19 -6.50
C SER A 65 33.00 -28.80 -5.90
N LEU A 66 33.87 -27.86 -6.31
CA LEU A 66 33.54 -26.55 -6.87
C LEU A 66 32.67 -25.59 -6.04
N THR A 67 33.34 -24.90 -5.13
CA THR A 67 33.05 -23.50 -4.82
C THR A 67 33.40 -22.61 -6.01
N VAL A 68 32.44 -21.82 -6.51
CA VAL A 68 32.71 -20.62 -7.32
C VAL A 68 31.95 -19.42 -6.76
N ALA A 69 32.74 -18.58 -6.10
CA ALA A 69 32.74 -17.11 -6.04
C ALA A 69 31.40 -16.35 -5.88
N ALA A 70 31.13 -15.94 -4.64
CA ALA A 70 30.47 -14.66 -4.35
C ALA A 70 31.56 -13.61 -4.07
N SER A 71 31.59 -12.55 -4.88
CA SER A 71 32.52 -11.42 -4.72
C SER A 71 32.16 -10.58 -3.49
N LYS A 72 33.13 -10.43 -2.58
CA LYS A 72 33.15 -9.43 -1.50
C LYS A 72 33.71 -8.11 -2.03
N LYS A 73 33.18 -6.97 -1.55
CA LYS A 73 33.84 -6.09 -0.54
C LYS A 73 33.09 -4.76 -0.38
N VAL A 74 32.64 -4.50 0.85
CA VAL A 74 32.68 -3.15 1.45
C VAL A 74 33.45 -3.31 2.76
N LEU A 75 34.47 -2.47 2.94
CA LEU A 75 35.38 -2.44 4.09
C LEU A 75 34.76 -1.59 5.21
N VAL A 76 34.79 -2.11 6.44
CA VAL A 76 34.56 -1.35 7.69
C VAL A 76 35.89 -1.35 8.44
N PRO A 77 36.39 -0.21 8.98
CA PRO A 77 37.59 -0.22 9.79
C PRO A 77 37.30 -0.66 11.22
N ASP A 78 38.11 -1.59 11.72
CA ASP A 78 38.25 -1.93 13.13
C ASP A 78 38.87 -0.76 13.91
N SER A 79 38.35 -0.48 15.11
CA SER A 79 39.08 0.24 16.16
C SER A 79 39.07 -0.60 17.44
N GLN A 80 40.25 -1.08 17.83
CA GLN A 80 40.53 -1.67 19.14
C GLN A 80 40.74 -0.60 20.23
N SER A 81 40.49 -1.04 21.45
CA SER A 81 40.63 -0.45 22.78
C SER A 81 42.04 0.13 23.08
N ASP A 82 42.30 0.99 24.08
CA ASP A 82 41.98 0.94 25.51
C ASP A 82 42.15 2.33 26.17
N GLY A 83 41.50 2.57 27.31
CA GLY A 83 41.79 3.74 28.15
C GLY A 83 40.80 3.99 29.30
N SER A 84 40.96 3.25 30.39
CA SER A 84 40.27 3.42 31.69
C SER A 84 40.40 4.84 32.27
N SER A 85 39.31 5.39 32.81
CA SER A 85 39.33 6.08 34.12
C SER A 85 37.92 6.18 34.72
N SER A 86 37.83 5.82 35.99
CA SER A 86 36.67 5.83 36.86
C SER A 86 36.57 7.15 37.64
N VAL A 87 35.39 7.80 37.68
CA VAL A 87 34.98 8.70 38.78
C VAL A 87 33.46 8.65 38.98
N THR A 88 33.08 7.97 40.08
CA THR A 88 32.10 8.26 41.15
C THR A 88 30.89 9.19 40.92
N GLN A 89 29.71 8.62 41.21
CA GLN A 89 28.48 9.13 41.87
C GLN A 89 27.98 10.57 41.63
N GLN A 90 26.71 10.71 41.25
CA GLN A 90 25.64 11.16 42.18
C GLN A 90 24.24 11.00 41.57
N LEU A 91 23.37 10.33 42.34
CA LEU A 91 21.91 10.36 42.25
C LEU A 91 21.42 11.71 42.76
N GLU A 92 20.45 12.32 42.09
CA GLU A 92 19.45 13.19 42.75
C GLU A 92 18.21 13.42 41.84
N ALA A 93 17.09 12.87 42.30
CA ALA A 93 15.73 13.38 42.19
C ALA A 93 15.13 13.14 43.61
N PRO A 94 14.16 13.93 44.14
CA PRO A 94 13.00 14.46 43.43
C PRO A 94 12.54 15.87 43.87
N GLY A 95 11.57 16.43 43.14
CA GLY A 95 10.84 17.64 43.56
C GLY A 95 9.40 17.64 43.03
N THR A 96 8.47 17.22 43.88
CA THR A 96 7.00 17.33 43.75
C THR A 96 6.50 18.67 44.27
N VAL A 97 5.67 19.38 43.48
CA VAL A 97 4.68 20.39 43.92
C VAL A 97 3.55 20.36 42.86
N SER A 98 2.40 19.74 43.13
CA SER A 98 1.15 20.27 43.72
C SER A 98 0.26 21.04 42.74
N GLU A 99 -1.00 20.62 42.78
CA GLU A 99 -2.19 20.99 42.01
C GLU A 99 -2.69 22.42 42.28
N ASP A 100 -3.40 23.02 41.32
CA ASP A 100 -4.75 23.56 41.58
C ASP A 100 -5.55 23.70 40.26
N PRO A 101 -6.87 23.40 40.24
CA PRO A 101 -7.72 23.46 39.06
C PRO A 101 -8.57 24.74 39.05
N GLN A 102 -8.87 25.29 37.86
CA GLN A 102 -10.01 26.20 37.71
C GLN A 102 -10.93 25.78 36.55
N VAL A 103 -12.19 25.73 36.95
CA VAL A 103 -13.44 25.46 36.26
C VAL A 103 -13.97 26.75 35.61
N LEU A 104 -14.92 26.59 34.68
CA LEU A 104 -15.82 27.55 33.98
C LEU A 104 -15.47 27.63 32.48
N GLU A 105 -16.35 27.41 31.51
CA GLU A 105 -17.82 27.42 31.49
C GLU A 105 -18.32 26.63 30.26
N ASP A 106 -19.46 25.96 30.44
CA ASP A 106 -20.32 25.44 29.37
C ASP A 106 -20.92 26.60 28.56
N VAL A 107 -20.94 26.49 27.22
CA VAL A 107 -22.02 27.07 26.41
C VAL A 107 -22.40 26.09 25.30
N ASP A 108 -23.59 25.54 25.45
CA ASP A 108 -24.35 24.77 24.48
C ASP A 108 -24.78 25.60 23.26
N ASN A 109 -24.95 24.89 22.14
CA ASN A 109 -25.95 25.09 21.08
C ASN A 109 -26.06 26.46 20.40
N VAL A 110 -25.71 26.50 19.11
CA VAL A 110 -26.48 27.29 18.14
C VAL A 110 -26.88 26.40 16.96
N ALA A 111 -28.20 26.32 16.81
CA ALA A 111 -28.94 25.63 15.78
C ALA A 111 -28.80 26.30 14.40
N MET A 112 -29.25 25.55 13.40
CA MET A 112 -29.37 25.96 12.01
C MET A 112 -30.22 27.22 11.83
N GLU A 113 -29.80 28.10 10.92
CA GLU A 113 -30.70 28.99 10.19
C GLU A 113 -30.43 28.87 8.69
N ASP A 114 -31.52 28.58 7.98
CA ASP A 114 -31.68 28.60 6.54
C ASP A 114 -31.87 30.03 6.00
N ASP A 115 -31.69 30.12 4.68
CA ASP A 115 -32.15 31.15 3.74
C ASP A 115 -31.43 32.50 3.64
N LYS A 116 -30.77 32.68 2.49
CA LYS A 116 -31.19 33.70 1.51
C LYS A 116 -30.72 33.41 0.09
N LYS A 117 -31.71 33.24 -0.79
CA LYS A 117 -31.64 33.38 -2.25
C LYS A 117 -31.11 34.77 -2.64
N VAL A 118 -30.24 34.82 -3.64
CA VAL A 118 -30.11 35.96 -4.55
C VAL A 118 -30.06 35.42 -5.98
N GLU A 119 -31.00 35.90 -6.78
CA GLU A 119 -31.12 35.74 -8.22
C GLU A 119 -30.08 36.61 -8.93
N ASP A 120 -29.51 36.14 -10.04
CA ASP A 120 -29.01 37.01 -11.11
C ASP A 120 -29.09 36.28 -12.47
N GLU A 121 -30.10 36.68 -13.24
CA GLU A 121 -30.15 36.63 -14.70
C GLU A 121 -29.23 37.75 -15.25
N ALA A 122 -28.65 37.82 -16.44
CA ALA A 122 -28.67 37.13 -17.72
C ALA A 122 -27.44 37.63 -18.52
N LYS A 123 -27.00 36.88 -19.54
CA LYS A 123 -27.01 37.31 -20.96
C LYS A 123 -26.27 36.33 -21.87
N LYS A 124 -27.07 35.67 -22.72
CA LYS A 124 -26.65 35.05 -23.98
C LYS A 124 -26.47 36.13 -25.05
N SER A 125 -25.54 35.90 -25.97
CA SER A 125 -25.49 36.54 -27.28
C SER A 125 -25.30 35.46 -28.35
N ASP A 126 -26.33 35.24 -29.16
CA ASP A 126 -26.31 34.48 -30.40
C ASP A 126 -26.30 35.48 -31.58
N VAL A 127 -25.48 35.25 -32.61
CA VAL A 127 -25.77 35.63 -34.02
C VAL A 127 -25.12 34.58 -34.98
N PRO A 128 -25.78 34.18 -36.09
CA PRO A 128 -25.46 32.98 -36.88
C PRO A 128 -24.97 33.23 -38.33
N SER A 129 -24.45 32.19 -39.00
CA SER A 129 -24.40 31.99 -40.48
C SER A 129 -23.47 30.80 -40.80
N LEU A 130 -23.59 29.93 -41.82
CA LEU A 130 -24.51 29.68 -42.94
C LEU A 130 -24.16 28.28 -43.49
N ASP A 131 -25.11 27.68 -44.19
CA ASP A 131 -25.13 26.31 -44.75
C ASP A 131 -24.73 26.30 -46.25
N ALA A 132 -24.17 25.17 -46.73
CA ALA A 132 -24.04 24.70 -48.13
C ALA A 132 -22.96 23.59 -48.16
N GLY A 133 -23.09 22.40 -48.75
CA GLY A 133 -23.99 21.84 -49.76
C GLY A 133 -23.14 20.83 -50.57
N ASN A 134 -23.60 19.58 -50.67
CA ASN A 134 -23.03 18.48 -51.48
C ASN A 134 -22.78 18.88 -52.95
N VAL A 135 -21.81 18.25 -53.65
CA VAL A 135 -22.02 17.42 -54.88
C VAL A 135 -20.75 16.59 -55.22
N ASP A 136 -21.06 15.33 -55.53
CA ASP A 136 -20.46 14.19 -56.27
C ASP A 136 -19.35 14.39 -57.35
N GLY A 137 -18.52 13.34 -57.51
CA GLY A 137 -18.40 12.62 -58.80
C GLY A 137 -17.19 12.81 -59.74
N THR A 138 -16.56 11.67 -60.06
CA THR A 138 -15.94 11.22 -61.34
C THR A 138 -14.42 11.29 -61.63
N GLU A 139 -14.00 10.20 -62.27
CA GLU A 139 -12.69 9.60 -62.55
C GLU A 139 -11.90 10.24 -63.71
N ALA A 140 -10.57 10.03 -63.76
CA ALA A 140 -9.86 9.57 -64.99
C ALA A 140 -8.39 9.21 -64.74
N ARG A 141 -7.94 8.17 -65.46
CA ARG A 141 -6.64 7.49 -65.55
C ARG A 141 -5.55 8.26 -66.31
N GLY A 142 -4.28 7.89 -66.08
CA GLY A 142 -3.18 7.98 -67.08
C GLY A 142 -1.75 7.78 -66.53
N GLU A 143 -1.17 6.59 -66.78
CA GLU A 143 0.23 6.21 -67.19
C GLU A 143 1.48 7.03 -66.75
N GLU A 144 2.72 6.56 -66.63
CA GLU A 144 3.46 5.28 -66.45
C GLU A 144 4.93 5.72 -66.12
N THR A 145 5.54 5.16 -65.05
CA THR A 145 6.98 4.82 -64.74
C THR A 145 8.20 5.52 -65.39
N PRO A 146 9.42 5.57 -64.76
CA PRO A 146 10.06 4.47 -63.99
C PRO A 146 10.88 4.81 -62.72
N HIS A 147 11.15 3.74 -61.96
CA HIS A 147 11.93 3.60 -60.72
C HIS A 147 13.39 4.06 -60.82
N PRO A 148 14.03 4.31 -59.66
CA PRO A 148 14.94 3.29 -59.12
C PRO A 148 14.71 2.94 -57.65
N LEU A 149 15.14 1.72 -57.33
CA LEU A 149 15.11 1.05 -56.05
C LEU A 149 15.96 1.76 -55.00
N ASP A 150 15.44 1.93 -53.79
CA ASP A 150 16.27 1.75 -52.61
C ASP A 150 15.43 1.24 -51.43
N GLY A 151 15.95 0.20 -50.76
CA GLY A 151 15.23 -0.55 -49.74
C GLY A 151 14.99 0.28 -48.49
N THR A 152 13.77 0.26 -47.96
CA THR A 152 13.52 0.74 -46.60
C THR A 152 12.74 -0.30 -45.82
N VAL A 153 13.40 -0.79 -44.78
CA VAL A 153 12.88 -1.68 -43.75
C VAL A 153 11.60 -1.07 -43.15
N SER A 154 10.48 -1.74 -43.39
CA SER A 154 9.20 -1.46 -42.73
C SER A 154 9.33 -1.72 -41.22
N THR A 155 9.69 -0.68 -40.46
CA THR A 155 9.47 -0.66 -39.02
C THR A 155 7.97 -0.47 -38.77
N ALA A 156 7.28 -1.59 -38.53
CA ALA A 156 5.92 -1.59 -38.04
C ALA A 156 5.88 -0.86 -36.68
N LYS A 157 5.52 0.43 -36.69
CA LYS A 157 5.12 1.16 -35.49
C LYS A 157 3.89 0.44 -34.94
N LYS A 158 4.08 -0.35 -33.88
CA LYS A 158 3.00 -0.83 -33.03
C LYS A 158 2.33 0.40 -32.43
N ASN A 159 1.19 0.81 -32.98
CA ASN A 159 0.27 1.73 -32.35
C ASN A 159 -0.19 1.10 -31.04
N ALA A 160 0.49 1.41 -29.94
CA ALA A 160 0.00 1.14 -28.60
C ALA A 160 -1.27 1.98 -28.44
N THR A 161 -2.43 1.32 -28.54
CA THR A 161 -3.73 1.96 -28.32
C THR A 161 -3.70 2.55 -26.92
N GLN A 162 -3.66 3.87 -26.83
CA GLN A 162 -3.68 4.58 -25.57
C GLN A 162 -5.02 4.24 -24.90
N LYS A 163 -4.99 3.40 -23.86
CA LYS A 163 -6.19 3.04 -23.11
C LYS A 163 -6.74 4.31 -22.46
N SER A 164 -7.78 4.91 -23.04
CA SER A 164 -8.51 6.01 -22.43
C SER A 164 -9.44 5.46 -21.36
N ILE A 165 -9.55 6.17 -20.24
CA ILE A 165 -10.54 5.86 -19.21
C ILE A 165 -11.91 6.27 -19.81
N PRO A 166 -12.89 5.36 -19.92
CA PRO A 166 -14.18 5.70 -20.50
C PRO A 166 -14.88 6.79 -19.66
N PRO A 167 -15.68 7.67 -20.29
CA PRO A 167 -16.44 8.67 -19.56
C PRO A 167 -17.41 8.00 -18.59
N THR A 168 -17.71 8.69 -17.50
CA THR A 168 -18.65 8.21 -16.49
C THR A 168 -20.05 8.09 -17.09
N GLY A 169 -20.69 6.94 -16.91
CA GLY A 169 -22.08 6.73 -17.34
C GLY A 169 -23.09 7.54 -16.50
N ASN A 170 -24.38 7.22 -16.60
CA ASN A 170 -25.40 7.84 -15.73
C ASN A 170 -25.57 7.12 -14.37
N GLY A 171 -24.84 6.01 -14.14
CA GLY A 171 -24.88 5.21 -12.92
C GLY A 171 -26.12 4.32 -12.74
N LYS A 172 -27.09 4.35 -13.67
CA LYS A 172 -28.43 3.74 -13.46
C LYS A 172 -28.58 2.29 -13.90
N LYS A 173 -27.63 1.77 -14.67
CA LYS A 173 -27.70 0.40 -15.22
C LYS A 173 -27.81 -0.70 -14.15
N ILE A 174 -27.36 -0.42 -12.92
CA ILE A 174 -27.48 -1.36 -11.80
C ILE A 174 -28.93 -1.68 -11.46
N TYR A 175 -29.87 -0.75 -11.67
CA TYR A 175 -31.30 -0.94 -11.40
C TYR A 175 -31.97 -1.84 -12.46
N GLU A 176 -31.40 -1.90 -13.66
CA GLU A 176 -31.85 -2.84 -14.71
C GLU A 176 -31.34 -4.25 -14.43
N ILE A 177 -30.12 -4.36 -13.87
CA ILE A 177 -29.49 -5.64 -13.52
C ILE A 177 -30.17 -6.25 -12.28
N ASP A 178 -30.44 -5.42 -11.27
CA ASP A 178 -31.12 -5.80 -10.04
C ASP A 178 -32.19 -4.75 -9.65
N PRO A 179 -33.46 -4.99 -10.00
CA PRO A 179 -34.57 -4.08 -9.68
C PRO A 179 -34.80 -3.88 -8.18
N LEU A 180 -34.32 -4.75 -7.29
CA LEU A 180 -34.46 -4.56 -5.84
C LEU A 180 -33.69 -3.34 -5.34
N LEU A 181 -32.67 -2.89 -6.08
CA LEU A 181 -31.88 -1.71 -5.75
C LEU A 181 -32.65 -0.39 -5.91
N VAL A 182 -33.79 -0.39 -6.61
CA VAL A 182 -34.61 0.82 -6.82
C VAL A 182 -35.10 1.41 -5.49
N GLY A 183 -35.40 0.57 -4.50
CA GLY A 183 -35.81 1.02 -3.17
C GLY A 183 -34.72 1.79 -2.39
N PHE A 184 -33.46 1.70 -2.83
CA PHE A 184 -32.30 2.37 -2.21
C PHE A 184 -31.72 3.48 -3.09
N ARG A 185 -32.49 3.91 -4.10
CA ARG A 185 -32.02 4.82 -5.13
C ARG A 185 -31.48 6.14 -4.59
N ASP A 186 -32.10 6.72 -3.57
CA ASP A 186 -31.66 8.01 -3.02
C ASP A 186 -30.20 7.95 -2.52
N HIS A 187 -29.86 6.89 -1.78
CA HIS A 187 -28.51 6.68 -1.28
C HIS A 187 -27.51 6.34 -2.40
N LEU A 188 -27.91 5.52 -3.37
CA LEU A 188 -27.04 5.12 -4.49
C LEU A 188 -26.79 6.28 -5.47
N ASP A 189 -27.81 7.07 -5.78
CA ASP A 189 -27.71 8.26 -6.62
C ASP A 189 -26.89 9.35 -5.90
N TYR A 190 -27.04 9.53 -4.57
CA TYR A 190 -26.17 10.39 -3.76
C TYR A 190 -24.71 9.96 -3.84
N ARG A 191 -24.42 8.67 -3.62
CA ARG A 191 -23.06 8.12 -3.68
C ARG A 191 -22.43 8.35 -5.06
N TYR A 192 -23.20 8.12 -6.12
CA TYR A 192 -22.74 8.37 -7.48
C TYR A 192 -22.50 9.85 -7.75
N GLY A 193 -23.35 10.73 -7.21
CA GLY A 193 -23.17 12.18 -7.23
C GLY A 193 -21.86 12.62 -6.57
N GLN A 194 -21.55 12.11 -5.38
CA GLN A 194 -20.28 12.40 -4.69
C GLN A 194 -19.07 11.92 -5.50
N TYR A 195 -19.13 10.72 -6.06
CA TYR A 195 -18.08 10.21 -6.94
C TYR A 195 -17.86 11.12 -8.15
N LYS A 196 -18.92 11.54 -8.85
CA LYS A 196 -18.81 12.44 -10.01
C LYS A 196 -18.19 13.78 -9.64
N ARG A 197 -18.67 14.41 -8.56
CA ARG A 197 -18.12 15.68 -8.08
C ARG A 197 -16.61 15.57 -7.83
N LEU A 198 -16.19 14.54 -7.08
CA LEU A 198 -14.77 14.32 -6.79
C LEU A 198 -13.96 14.03 -8.07
N ARG A 199 -14.54 13.26 -9.01
CA ARG A 199 -13.91 12.97 -10.31
C ARG A 199 -13.68 14.25 -11.11
N GLU A 200 -14.67 15.12 -11.18
CA GLU A 200 -14.64 16.42 -11.86
C GLU A 200 -13.61 17.36 -11.21
N GLU A 201 -13.53 17.40 -9.88
CA GLU A 201 -12.50 18.15 -9.15
C GLU A 201 -11.09 17.65 -9.50
N ILE A 202 -10.86 16.33 -9.51
CA ILE A 202 -9.56 15.76 -9.90
C ILE A 202 -9.23 16.09 -11.36
N ASP A 203 -10.21 16.01 -12.26
CA ASP A 203 -10.02 16.39 -13.66
C ASP A 203 -9.64 17.87 -13.81
N LYS A 204 -10.31 18.75 -13.06
CA LYS A 204 -10.07 20.19 -13.09
C LYS A 204 -8.72 20.60 -12.48
N TYR A 205 -8.36 20.06 -11.33
CA TYR A 205 -7.23 20.55 -10.54
C TYR A 205 -5.95 19.73 -10.71
N GLU A 206 -6.04 18.49 -11.18
CA GLU A 206 -4.90 17.55 -11.22
C GLU A 206 -4.60 17.02 -12.63
N GLY A 207 -5.37 17.42 -13.64
CA GLY A 207 -5.26 16.88 -14.99
C GLY A 207 -5.80 15.46 -15.12
N GLY A 208 -6.65 15.05 -14.17
CA GLY A 208 -7.38 13.80 -14.17
C GLY A 208 -6.69 12.63 -13.48
N LEU A 209 -7.46 11.53 -13.32
CA LEU A 209 -7.09 10.37 -12.50
C LEU A 209 -5.74 9.74 -12.90
N GLU A 210 -5.44 9.78 -14.18
CA GLU A 210 -4.19 9.24 -14.73
C GLU A 210 -2.96 10.00 -14.25
N VAL A 211 -3.05 11.34 -14.18
CA VAL A 211 -1.97 12.19 -13.70
C VAL A 211 -1.94 12.20 -12.17
N PHE A 212 -3.12 12.30 -11.53
CA PHE A 212 -3.27 12.31 -10.09
C PHE A 212 -2.68 11.06 -9.42
N SER A 213 -2.87 9.89 -10.03
CA SER A 213 -2.34 8.60 -9.55
C SER A 213 -0.84 8.37 -9.86
N ARG A 214 -0.13 9.36 -10.41
CA ARG A 214 1.34 9.30 -10.59
C ARG A 214 2.08 10.09 -9.51
N GLY A 215 1.47 10.23 -8.34
CA GLY A 215 2.07 10.92 -7.19
C GLY A 215 3.44 10.35 -6.80
N TYR A 216 3.68 9.05 -6.96
CA TYR A 216 4.97 8.39 -6.70
C TYR A 216 6.14 8.86 -7.60
N GLU A 217 5.85 9.64 -8.65
CA GLU A 217 6.86 10.28 -9.52
C GLU A 217 7.21 11.69 -9.03
N LYS A 218 6.40 12.27 -8.13
CA LYS A 218 6.57 13.61 -7.56
C LYS A 218 6.97 13.56 -6.08
N PHE A 219 6.31 12.70 -5.30
CA PHE A 219 6.50 12.47 -3.87
C PHE A 219 7.50 11.35 -3.60
N GLY A 220 8.11 11.38 -2.41
CA GLY A 220 9.29 10.59 -2.11
C GLY A 220 10.47 11.09 -2.93
N PHE A 221 11.40 10.18 -3.26
CA PHE A 221 12.58 10.52 -4.05
C PHE A 221 12.31 10.41 -5.55
N ALA A 222 12.50 11.52 -6.25
CA ALA A 222 12.44 11.66 -7.70
C ALA A 222 13.82 12.05 -8.25
N ARG A 223 14.44 11.12 -9.01
CA ARG A 223 15.73 11.32 -9.67
C ARG A 223 15.54 12.08 -10.99
N SER A 224 16.37 13.10 -11.25
CA SER A 224 16.52 13.77 -12.55
C SER A 224 17.97 13.71 -13.04
N ALA A 225 18.25 14.30 -14.20
CA ALA A 225 19.62 14.38 -14.72
C ALA A 225 20.52 15.29 -13.85
N GLU A 226 19.92 16.27 -13.17
CA GLU A 226 20.60 17.32 -12.41
C GLU A 226 20.75 16.97 -10.93
N GLY A 227 19.90 16.09 -10.37
CA GLY A 227 19.84 15.89 -8.93
C GLY A 227 18.72 14.96 -8.47
N ILE A 228 18.39 15.04 -7.19
CA ILE A 228 17.28 14.33 -6.56
C ILE A 228 16.37 15.36 -5.93
N THR A 229 15.08 15.33 -6.28
CA THR A 229 14.06 16.05 -5.52
C THR A 229 13.42 15.09 -4.53
N TYR A 230 13.36 15.48 -3.25
CA TYR A 230 12.57 14.79 -2.24
C TYR A 230 11.37 15.64 -1.84
N ARG A 231 10.17 15.06 -1.84
CA ARG A 231 8.94 15.69 -1.37
C ARG A 231 8.20 14.82 -0.37
N GLU A 232 7.66 15.45 0.67
CA GLU A 232 6.89 14.78 1.70
C GLU A 232 5.70 15.63 2.16
N TRP A 233 4.53 15.02 2.33
CA TRP A 233 3.38 15.70 2.90
C TRP A 233 3.39 15.52 4.41
N ALA A 234 3.53 16.63 5.16
CA ALA A 234 3.55 16.65 6.61
C ALA A 234 3.07 18.03 7.12
N PRO A 235 1.77 18.33 7.01
CA PRO A 235 1.22 19.65 7.29
C PRO A 235 1.32 20.04 8.77
N GLY A 236 1.32 19.06 9.68
CA GLY A 236 1.50 19.28 11.12
C GLY A 236 2.94 19.62 11.53
N ALA A 237 3.95 19.31 10.70
CA ALA A 237 5.33 19.61 11.02
C ALA A 237 5.60 21.14 10.98
N LYS A 238 6.44 21.60 11.90
CA LYS A 238 6.90 22.99 12.01
C LYS A 238 8.18 23.24 11.22
N SER A 239 9.05 22.23 11.18
CA SER A 239 10.27 22.19 10.37
C SER A 239 10.51 20.75 9.90
N ALA A 240 11.21 20.59 8.79
CA ALA A 240 11.64 19.28 8.30
C ALA A 240 13.03 19.35 7.68
N SER A 241 13.82 18.28 7.86
CA SER A 241 15.12 18.07 7.23
C SER A 241 15.21 16.65 6.69
N LEU A 242 15.83 16.47 5.53
CA LEU A 242 16.19 15.14 5.04
C LEU A 242 17.51 14.71 5.70
N ILE A 243 17.55 13.51 6.28
CA ILE A 243 18.75 12.98 6.94
C ILE A 243 19.06 11.57 6.45
N GLY A 244 20.33 11.19 6.49
CA GLY A 244 20.73 9.84 6.12
C GLY A 244 22.24 9.67 6.09
N ASP A 245 22.68 8.52 5.58
CA ASP A 245 24.11 8.22 5.48
C ASP A 245 24.83 9.27 4.61
N PHE A 246 24.16 9.79 3.57
CA PHE A 246 24.72 10.77 2.63
C PHE A 246 25.14 12.11 3.27
N ASN A 247 24.54 12.49 4.41
CA ASN A 247 24.84 13.74 5.12
C ASN A 247 25.31 13.50 6.56
N ASN A 248 25.79 12.28 6.85
CA ASN A 248 26.22 11.86 8.19
C ASN A 248 25.14 12.06 9.26
N TRP A 249 23.86 11.90 8.89
CA TRP A 249 22.71 12.09 9.77
C TRP A 249 22.62 13.50 10.38
N ASN A 250 23.22 14.51 9.73
CA ASN A 250 23.21 15.88 10.22
C ASN A 250 21.82 16.51 10.03
N THR A 251 21.15 16.77 11.15
CA THR A 251 19.79 17.30 11.21
C THR A 251 19.63 18.72 10.67
N ASN A 252 20.73 19.45 10.47
CA ASN A 252 20.74 20.84 10.03
C ASN A 252 21.30 21.04 8.61
N ALA A 253 21.76 19.97 7.96
CA ALA A 253 22.41 20.08 6.65
C ALA A 253 21.41 20.31 5.51
N ASP A 254 20.37 19.48 5.45
CA ASP A 254 19.45 19.40 4.32
C ASP A 254 18.02 19.78 4.74
N VAL A 255 17.85 21.05 5.14
CA VAL A 255 16.56 21.63 5.58
C VAL A 255 15.61 21.80 4.39
N MET A 256 14.36 21.40 4.57
CA MET A 256 13.32 21.41 3.54
C MET A 256 12.49 22.70 3.59
N THR A 257 11.89 23.08 2.45
CA THR A 257 10.97 24.21 2.35
C THR A 257 9.53 23.72 2.28
N ARG A 258 8.65 24.33 3.07
CA ARG A 258 7.21 24.00 3.11
C ARG A 258 6.41 24.91 2.19
N ASN A 259 5.50 24.34 1.40
CA ASN A 259 4.52 25.09 0.62
C ASN A 259 3.19 25.32 1.39
N GLU A 260 2.26 26.06 0.77
CA GLU A 260 0.96 26.40 1.37
C GLU A 260 0.08 25.18 1.73
N PHE A 261 0.27 24.04 1.05
CA PHE A 261 -0.48 22.79 1.30
C PHE A 261 0.19 21.87 2.33
N GLY A 262 1.30 22.31 2.95
CA GLY A 262 2.04 21.49 3.92
C GLY A 262 2.89 20.39 3.29
N VAL A 263 3.24 20.52 2.01
CA VAL A 263 4.25 19.68 1.36
C VAL A 263 5.63 20.30 1.57
N TRP A 264 6.54 19.51 2.10
CA TRP A 264 7.95 19.82 2.27
C TRP A 264 8.73 19.37 1.05
N GLU A 265 9.65 20.18 0.56
CA GLU A 265 10.49 19.89 -0.62
C GLU A 265 11.95 20.26 -0.36
N ILE A 266 12.86 19.46 -0.91
CA ILE A 266 14.27 19.81 -1.09
C ILE A 266 14.77 19.27 -2.43
N PHE A 267 15.64 20.02 -3.08
CA PHE A 267 16.41 19.58 -4.24
C PHE A 267 17.87 19.45 -3.87
N LEU A 268 18.42 18.25 -4.07
CA LEU A 268 19.84 17.96 -3.90
C LEU A 268 20.48 17.86 -5.29
N PRO A 269 21.40 18.77 -5.67
CA PRO A 269 22.10 18.68 -6.94
C PRO A 269 23.07 17.49 -6.95
N ASN A 270 23.44 17.02 -8.14
CA ASN A 270 24.53 16.05 -8.27
C ASN A 270 25.83 16.57 -7.65
N ASN A 271 26.67 15.61 -7.24
CA ASN A 271 28.03 15.91 -6.83
C ASN A 271 28.82 16.50 -8.01
N ALA A 272 29.96 17.13 -7.72
CA ALA A 272 30.81 17.78 -8.74
C ALA A 272 31.30 16.82 -9.84
N ASP A 273 31.37 15.52 -9.56
CA ASP A 273 31.71 14.46 -10.50
C ASP A 273 30.51 13.93 -11.32
N GLY A 274 29.31 14.49 -11.10
CA GLY A 274 28.07 14.08 -11.76
C GLY A 274 27.35 12.90 -11.07
N SER A 275 27.92 12.32 -10.02
CA SER A 275 27.28 11.23 -9.28
C SER A 275 26.04 11.70 -8.49
N PRO A 276 25.06 10.81 -8.22
CA PRO A 276 23.90 11.16 -7.40
C PRO A 276 24.30 11.62 -5.99
N PRO A 277 23.60 12.62 -5.41
CA PRO A 277 23.93 13.12 -4.07
C PRO A 277 23.60 12.11 -2.95
N ILE A 278 22.68 11.18 -3.20
CA ILE A 278 22.35 10.07 -2.30
C ILE A 278 22.73 8.77 -3.02
N PRO A 279 23.77 8.06 -2.57
CA PRO A 279 24.14 6.76 -3.15
C PRO A 279 23.02 5.73 -3.01
N HIS A 280 22.83 4.87 -4.02
CA HIS A 280 21.96 3.70 -3.93
C HIS A 280 22.28 2.87 -2.68
N GLY A 281 21.24 2.43 -1.97
CA GLY A 281 21.38 1.61 -0.77
C GLY A 281 21.63 2.41 0.52
N SER A 282 21.76 3.74 0.44
CA SER A 282 21.92 4.59 1.62
C SER A 282 20.66 4.58 2.49
N ARG A 283 20.84 4.58 3.80
CA ARG A 283 19.73 4.79 4.75
C ARG A 283 19.30 6.25 4.74
N VAL A 284 17.99 6.47 4.80
CA VAL A 284 17.36 7.79 4.77
C VAL A 284 16.17 7.87 5.73
N LYS A 285 15.98 9.04 6.34
CA LYS A 285 14.81 9.42 7.14
C LYS A 285 14.48 10.89 6.90
N ILE A 286 13.26 11.28 7.22
CA ILE A 286 12.88 12.68 7.39
C ILE A 286 12.83 13.00 8.87
N ARG A 287 13.58 14.02 9.30
CA ARG A 287 13.48 14.59 10.64
C ARG A 287 12.47 15.72 10.64
N MET A 288 11.55 15.71 11.60
CA MET A 288 10.52 16.72 11.73
C MET A 288 10.44 17.22 13.17
N ASP A 289 10.31 18.54 13.35
CA ASP A 289 9.77 19.11 14.57
C ASP A 289 8.24 19.11 14.47
N THR A 290 7.58 18.33 15.32
CA THR A 290 6.14 18.11 15.27
C THR A 290 5.45 18.60 16.55
N PRO A 291 4.11 18.73 16.57
CA PRO A 291 3.39 19.07 17.79
C PRO A 291 3.58 18.05 18.92
N SER A 292 3.92 16.80 18.57
CA SER A 292 4.22 15.72 19.52
C SER A 292 5.72 15.58 19.84
N GLY A 293 6.56 16.53 19.40
CA GLY A 293 8.01 16.54 19.59
C GLY A 293 8.80 16.20 18.34
N ILE A 294 10.12 16.10 18.50
CA ILE A 294 11.03 15.82 17.38
C ILE A 294 10.96 14.33 17.02
N LYS A 295 10.81 14.03 15.73
CA LYS A 295 10.68 12.66 15.22
C LYS A 295 11.50 12.46 13.95
N ASP A 296 12.17 11.31 13.87
CA ASP A 296 12.74 10.80 12.62
C ASP A 296 11.81 9.71 12.07
N SER A 297 11.31 9.87 10.86
CA SER A 297 10.37 8.94 10.23
C SER A 297 10.94 8.37 8.92
N ILE A 298 10.58 7.13 8.60
CA ILE A 298 10.78 6.57 7.26
C ILE A 298 9.88 7.34 6.28
N PRO A 299 10.37 7.84 5.14
CA PRO A 299 9.55 8.57 4.17
C PRO A 299 8.30 7.78 3.77
N ALA A 300 7.13 8.44 3.74
CA ALA A 300 5.85 7.76 3.50
C ALA A 300 5.79 7.09 2.12
N TRP A 301 6.60 7.58 1.18
CA TRP A 301 6.70 7.12 -0.21
C TRP A 301 7.97 6.30 -0.48
N ILE A 302 8.63 5.78 0.56
CA ILE A 302 9.85 4.99 0.41
C ILE A 302 9.58 3.73 -0.44
N LYS A 303 10.53 3.39 -1.32
CA LYS A 303 10.42 2.25 -2.25
C LYS A 303 11.05 0.98 -1.70
N PHE A 304 11.83 1.09 -0.63
CA PHE A 304 12.46 -0.04 0.04
C PHE A 304 12.80 0.32 1.47
N SER A 305 12.60 -0.60 2.40
CA SER A 305 12.93 -0.41 3.82
C SER A 305 13.44 -1.71 4.38
N VAL A 306 14.49 -1.66 5.20
CA VAL A 306 15.16 -2.86 5.71
C VAL A 306 15.29 -2.76 7.22
N GLN A 307 15.13 -3.89 7.90
CA GLN A 307 15.56 -4.09 9.27
C GLN A 307 16.86 -4.87 9.27
N ALA A 308 17.96 -4.21 9.60
CA ALA A 308 19.23 -4.92 9.77
C ALA A 308 19.16 -5.85 10.99
N PRO A 309 19.89 -6.98 10.98
CA PRO A 309 19.94 -7.88 12.12
C PRO A 309 20.33 -7.15 13.42
N GLY A 310 19.47 -7.23 14.43
CA GLY A 310 19.68 -6.57 15.73
C GLY A 310 19.30 -5.09 15.78
N GLU A 311 18.83 -4.49 14.69
CA GLU A 311 18.34 -3.11 14.67
C GLU A 311 16.81 -3.04 14.83
N ILE A 312 16.36 -2.14 15.70
CA ILE A 312 14.98 -1.64 15.77
C ILE A 312 15.14 -0.13 15.94
N PRO A 313 14.43 0.72 15.17
CA PRO A 313 13.42 0.44 14.14
C PRO A 313 13.98 0.02 12.75
N TYR A 314 13.08 -0.23 11.79
CA TYR A 314 13.40 -0.29 10.36
C TYR A 314 14.05 1.02 9.88
N ASN A 315 14.77 0.94 8.76
CA ASN A 315 15.31 2.10 8.06
C ASN A 315 14.76 2.19 6.63
N GLY A 316 14.43 3.39 6.18
CA GLY A 316 14.17 3.65 4.77
C GLY A 316 15.47 3.56 3.98
N ILE A 317 15.43 2.91 2.82
CA ILE A 317 16.59 2.75 1.94
C ILE A 317 16.32 3.50 0.64
N TYR A 318 17.23 4.40 0.27
CA TYR A 318 17.18 5.03 -1.04
C TYR A 318 17.47 3.98 -2.12
N TYR A 319 16.42 3.56 -2.82
CA TYR A 319 16.46 2.49 -3.80
C TYR A 319 16.40 3.02 -5.24
N ASP A 320 17.58 3.25 -5.81
CA ASP A 320 17.79 3.62 -7.22
C ASP A 320 19.01 2.86 -7.78
N PRO A 321 18.89 1.55 -8.03
CA PRO A 321 20.04 0.74 -8.45
C PRO A 321 20.65 1.27 -9.76
N PRO A 322 21.95 1.02 -10.02
CA PRO A 322 22.57 1.34 -11.31
C PRO A 322 21.79 0.77 -12.50
N GLU A 323 21.91 1.37 -13.68
CA GLU A 323 21.10 0.97 -14.85
C GLU A 323 21.35 -0.48 -15.27
N GLU A 324 22.57 -0.96 -15.08
CA GLU A 324 23.02 -2.33 -15.31
C GLU A 324 22.42 -3.35 -14.33
N GLU A 325 22.00 -2.91 -13.14
CA GLU A 325 21.40 -3.75 -12.09
C GLU A 325 19.86 -3.66 -12.08
N LYS A 326 19.28 -2.66 -12.77
CA LYS A 326 17.82 -2.53 -12.89
C LYS A 326 17.24 -3.69 -13.69
N TYR A 327 16.26 -4.35 -13.10
CA TYR A 327 15.49 -5.38 -13.78
C TYR A 327 14.58 -4.76 -14.83
N VAL A 328 14.71 -5.25 -16.06
CA VAL A 328 13.86 -4.91 -17.20
C VAL A 328 12.98 -6.10 -17.54
N PHE A 329 11.65 -5.90 -17.49
CA PHE A 329 10.67 -6.91 -17.88
C PHE A 329 10.90 -7.35 -19.32
N GLN A 330 11.01 -8.66 -19.54
CA GLN A 330 11.21 -9.24 -20.86
C GLN A 330 9.90 -9.81 -21.45
N HIS A 331 8.92 -10.08 -20.60
CA HIS A 331 7.69 -10.78 -20.98
C HIS A 331 6.46 -9.89 -20.84
N SER A 332 5.62 -9.88 -21.87
CA SER A 332 4.35 -9.15 -21.82
C SER A 332 3.36 -9.84 -20.89
N GLN A 333 2.55 -9.05 -20.18
CA GLN A 333 1.43 -9.57 -19.38
C GLN A 333 0.55 -10.57 -20.16
N PRO A 334 0.18 -11.71 -19.57
CA PRO A 334 -0.75 -12.66 -20.17
C PRO A 334 -2.12 -12.03 -20.49
N LYS A 335 -2.76 -12.55 -21.55
CA LYS A 335 -4.13 -12.15 -21.90
C LYS A 335 -5.11 -12.52 -20.78
N ARG A 336 -6.25 -11.82 -20.72
CA ARG A 336 -7.30 -12.13 -19.73
C ARG A 336 -7.83 -13.53 -20.00
N PRO A 337 -7.77 -14.49 -19.06
CA PRO A 337 -8.38 -15.78 -19.24
C PRO A 337 -9.91 -15.64 -19.18
N LYS A 338 -10.62 -16.61 -19.78
CA LYS A 338 -12.09 -16.68 -19.69
C LYS A 338 -12.59 -16.91 -18.26
N SER A 339 -11.82 -17.66 -17.47
CA SER A 339 -12.10 -17.96 -16.07
C SER A 339 -10.80 -17.98 -15.28
N LEU A 340 -10.82 -17.49 -14.05
CA LEU A 340 -9.66 -17.48 -13.16
C LEU A 340 -9.59 -18.79 -12.36
N ARG A 341 -8.39 -19.35 -12.26
CA ARG A 341 -8.00 -20.40 -11.33
C ARG A 341 -6.79 -19.87 -10.60
N ILE A 342 -7.03 -19.39 -9.39
CA ILE A 342 -6.08 -18.60 -8.61
C ILE A 342 -5.38 -19.52 -7.61
N TYR A 343 -4.05 -19.49 -7.59
CA TYR A 343 -3.24 -20.06 -6.54
C TYR A 343 -2.87 -18.95 -5.56
N GLU A 344 -3.47 -18.94 -4.37
CA GLU A 344 -3.11 -17.99 -3.32
C GLU A 344 -1.81 -18.43 -2.64
N ALA A 345 -0.89 -17.48 -2.46
CA ALA A 345 0.45 -17.77 -1.96
C ALA A 345 1.02 -16.63 -1.13
N HIS A 346 1.84 -17.02 -0.15
CA HIS A 346 2.69 -16.14 0.64
C HIS A 346 4.15 -16.56 0.42
N VAL A 347 4.97 -15.65 -0.13
CA VAL A 347 6.36 -15.96 -0.54
C VAL A 347 7.19 -16.44 0.64
N GLY A 348 7.21 -15.70 1.75
CA GLY A 348 8.08 -16.01 2.88
C GLY A 348 7.89 -17.40 3.52
N MET A 349 6.73 -18.05 3.35
CA MET A 349 6.46 -19.38 3.94
C MET A 349 6.35 -20.49 2.89
N SER A 350 6.78 -20.24 1.66
CA SER A 350 6.72 -21.22 0.57
C SER A 350 7.88 -22.21 0.56
N SER A 351 8.84 -22.07 1.48
CA SER A 351 9.98 -22.99 1.61
C SER A 351 9.56 -24.29 2.32
N THR A 352 10.26 -25.38 2.03
CA THR A 352 10.18 -26.59 2.85
C THR A 352 11.04 -26.51 4.11
N GLU A 353 11.98 -25.56 4.16
CA GLU A 353 12.83 -25.29 5.31
C GLU A 353 12.18 -24.27 6.26
N PRO A 354 12.49 -24.30 7.57
CA PRO A 354 11.97 -23.34 8.53
C PRO A 354 12.69 -21.98 8.43
N LYS A 355 12.64 -21.36 7.25
CA LYS A 355 13.24 -20.06 6.93
C LYS A 355 12.23 -19.18 6.19
N ILE A 356 12.52 -17.88 6.12
CA ILE A 356 11.80 -16.99 5.21
C ILE A 356 12.33 -17.25 3.80
N ASN A 357 11.46 -17.69 2.90
CA ASN A 357 11.80 -17.93 1.51
C ASN A 357 11.96 -16.61 0.74
N THR A 358 12.74 -16.65 -0.35
CA THR A 358 12.98 -15.48 -1.20
C THR A 358 12.05 -15.41 -2.42
N TYR A 359 11.95 -14.23 -3.03
CA TYR A 359 11.28 -14.03 -4.31
C TYR A 359 11.93 -14.87 -5.42
N ALA A 360 13.26 -15.00 -5.41
CA ALA A 360 14.01 -15.81 -6.37
C ALA A 360 13.71 -17.32 -6.22
N GLU A 361 13.68 -17.85 -4.99
CA GLU A 361 13.32 -19.25 -4.74
C GLU A 361 11.84 -19.49 -5.12
N PHE A 362 10.92 -18.57 -4.81
CA PHE A 362 9.52 -18.70 -5.24
C PHE A 362 9.39 -18.72 -6.77
N ARG A 363 10.14 -17.83 -7.45
CA ARG A 363 10.21 -17.74 -8.91
C ARG A 363 10.62 -19.07 -9.54
N ASP A 364 11.66 -19.69 -8.99
CA ASP A 364 12.30 -20.85 -9.62
C ASP A 364 11.66 -22.18 -9.21
N ASP A 365 11.21 -22.31 -7.97
CA ASP A 365 10.72 -23.58 -7.44
C ASP A 365 9.18 -23.68 -7.40
N VAL A 366 8.50 -22.57 -7.10
CA VAL A 366 7.05 -22.58 -6.83
C VAL A 366 6.24 -22.26 -8.08
N LEU A 367 6.63 -21.27 -8.88
CA LEU A 367 5.90 -20.94 -10.12
C LEU A 367 5.78 -22.12 -11.10
N PRO A 368 6.82 -22.94 -11.34
CA PRO A 368 6.68 -24.11 -12.21
C PRO A 368 5.68 -25.14 -11.67
N ARG A 369 5.60 -25.30 -10.34
CA ARG A 369 4.59 -26.15 -9.70
C ARG A 369 3.18 -25.60 -9.91
N ILE A 370 2.97 -24.30 -9.72
CA ILE A 370 1.68 -23.63 -9.96
C ILE A 370 1.23 -23.86 -11.41
N LYS A 371 2.15 -23.66 -12.36
CA LYS A 371 1.90 -23.91 -13.79
C LYS A 371 1.49 -25.35 -14.06
N ARG A 372 2.25 -26.32 -13.53
CA ARG A 372 2.00 -27.77 -13.72
C ARG A 372 0.63 -28.19 -13.17
N LEU A 373 0.16 -27.56 -12.09
CA LEU A 373 -1.16 -27.81 -11.51
C LEU A 373 -2.32 -27.20 -12.31
N GLY A 374 -2.04 -26.41 -13.37
CA GLY A 374 -3.07 -25.87 -14.26
C GLY A 374 -3.72 -24.55 -13.82
N TYR A 375 -3.19 -23.92 -12.77
CA TYR A 375 -3.56 -22.56 -12.38
C TYR A 375 -3.14 -21.55 -13.46
N ASN A 376 -3.91 -20.48 -13.61
CA ASN A 376 -3.65 -19.43 -14.59
C ASN A 376 -3.49 -18.04 -13.97
N ALA A 377 -3.61 -17.96 -12.64
CA ALA A 377 -3.31 -16.79 -11.86
C ALA A 377 -2.67 -17.19 -10.52
N VAL A 378 -1.84 -16.31 -9.97
CA VAL A 378 -1.32 -16.38 -8.61
C VAL A 378 -1.75 -15.11 -7.86
N GLN A 379 -2.27 -15.28 -6.65
CA GLN A 379 -2.53 -14.18 -5.72
C GLN A 379 -1.37 -14.13 -4.72
N LEU A 380 -0.60 -13.04 -4.76
CA LEU A 380 0.53 -12.83 -3.87
C LEU A 380 0.13 -11.96 -2.70
N MET A 381 0.13 -12.59 -1.52
CA MET A 381 -0.11 -11.95 -0.23
C MET A 381 1.19 -11.34 0.33
N ALA A 382 1.05 -10.45 1.31
CA ALA A 382 2.16 -9.94 2.12
C ALA A 382 3.31 -9.29 1.31
N ILE A 383 2.97 -8.65 0.18
CA ILE A 383 3.97 -7.96 -0.65
C ILE A 383 4.26 -6.56 -0.09
N GLN A 384 3.25 -5.78 0.29
CA GLN A 384 3.49 -4.47 0.92
C GLN A 384 4.23 -4.67 2.24
N GLU A 385 5.23 -3.83 2.52
CA GLU A 385 6.06 -4.00 3.69
C GLU A 385 5.25 -3.88 4.99
N HIS A 386 5.54 -4.80 5.91
CA HIS A 386 4.86 -4.94 7.19
C HIS A 386 5.89 -5.37 8.23
N SER A 387 6.09 -4.58 9.29
CA SER A 387 7.14 -4.89 10.28
C SER A 387 6.83 -6.11 11.13
N TYR A 388 5.56 -6.47 11.34
CA TYR A 388 5.17 -7.66 12.08
C TYR A 388 4.90 -8.84 11.15
N TYR A 389 5.85 -9.77 11.02
CA TYR A 389 5.75 -10.91 10.07
C TYR A 389 4.51 -11.79 10.30
N ALA A 390 4.13 -12.02 11.57
CA ALA A 390 2.95 -12.83 11.90
C ALA A 390 1.61 -12.11 11.64
N SER A 391 1.62 -10.85 11.16
CA SER A 391 0.42 -10.18 10.64
C SER A 391 -0.06 -10.77 9.31
N PHE A 392 0.73 -11.65 8.68
CA PHE A 392 0.43 -12.21 7.36
C PHE A 392 0.32 -11.15 6.25
N GLY A 393 0.96 -10.00 6.46
CA GLY A 393 0.94 -8.86 5.53
C GLY A 393 -0.15 -7.82 5.80
N TYR A 394 -1.05 -8.04 6.77
CA TYR A 394 -2.19 -7.15 6.98
C TYR A 394 -1.84 -5.87 7.74
N HIS A 395 -0.77 -5.85 8.54
CA HIS A 395 -0.34 -4.63 9.23
C HIS A 395 0.76 -3.89 8.44
N VAL A 396 0.36 -3.27 7.33
CA VAL A 396 1.29 -2.54 6.44
C VAL A 396 1.89 -1.32 7.13
N THR A 397 3.21 -1.13 6.98
CA THR A 397 3.96 0.02 7.47
C THR A 397 4.43 0.93 6.34
N ASN A 398 5.01 0.38 5.27
CA ASN A 398 5.55 1.13 4.13
C ASN A 398 4.85 0.71 2.83
N PHE A 399 3.81 1.44 2.44
CA PHE A 399 2.87 1.01 1.38
C PHE A 399 3.51 0.88 -0.01
N PHE A 400 4.56 1.65 -0.29
CA PHE A 400 5.27 1.67 -1.57
C PHE A 400 6.48 0.74 -1.63
N ALA A 401 6.84 0.11 -0.50
CA ALA A 401 7.96 -0.82 -0.42
C ALA A 401 7.44 -2.27 -0.50
N PRO A 402 8.02 -3.11 -1.39
CA PRO A 402 7.85 -4.54 -1.27
C PRO A 402 8.63 -5.05 -0.04
N SER A 403 8.14 -6.11 0.61
CA SER A 403 8.71 -6.60 1.86
C SER A 403 10.14 -7.09 1.67
N SER A 404 11.08 -6.45 2.37
CA SER A 404 12.52 -6.71 2.21
C SER A 404 12.95 -8.09 2.67
N ARG A 405 12.12 -8.77 3.46
CA ARG A 405 12.41 -10.11 3.98
C ARG A 405 12.55 -11.15 2.88
N CYS A 406 11.87 -10.95 1.74
CA CYS A 406 11.87 -11.89 0.63
C CYS A 406 12.89 -11.51 -0.46
N GLY A 407 13.53 -10.34 -0.37
CA GLY A 407 14.49 -9.85 -1.37
C GLY A 407 14.26 -8.39 -1.74
N THR A 408 14.86 -7.97 -2.85
CA THR A 408 14.80 -6.60 -3.35
C THR A 408 13.54 -6.34 -4.20
N PRO A 409 13.18 -5.07 -4.46
CA PRO A 409 12.16 -4.72 -5.43
C PRO A 409 12.39 -5.33 -6.82
N ASP A 410 13.65 -5.48 -7.24
CA ASP A 410 14.00 -6.06 -8.54
C ASP A 410 13.88 -7.59 -8.57
N ASP A 411 14.11 -8.27 -7.43
CA ASP A 411 13.79 -9.70 -7.31
C ASP A 411 12.28 -9.97 -7.46
N LEU A 412 11.44 -9.09 -6.89
CA LEU A 412 9.99 -9.17 -7.08
C LEU A 412 9.59 -8.96 -8.55
N LYS A 413 10.20 -8.00 -9.26
CA LYS A 413 9.95 -7.82 -10.70
C LYS A 413 10.33 -9.09 -11.47
N SER A 414 11.45 -9.71 -11.12
CA SER A 414 11.90 -10.96 -11.74
C SER A 414 10.93 -12.13 -11.52
N LEU A 415 10.38 -12.27 -10.30
CA LEU A 415 9.33 -13.24 -10.02
C LEU A 415 8.11 -13.04 -10.94
N ILE A 416 7.66 -11.80 -11.08
CA ILE A 416 6.46 -11.48 -11.85
C ILE A 416 6.69 -11.68 -13.34
N ASP A 417 7.84 -11.28 -13.86
CA ASP A 417 8.17 -11.49 -15.27
C ASP A 417 8.24 -12.99 -15.60
N ARG A 418 8.79 -13.81 -14.70
CA ARG A 418 8.76 -15.27 -14.85
C ARG A 418 7.34 -15.83 -14.81
N ALA A 419 6.46 -15.31 -13.95
CA ALA A 419 5.06 -15.71 -13.96
C ALA A 419 4.40 -15.38 -15.31
N HIS A 420 4.70 -14.21 -15.89
CA HIS A 420 4.22 -13.80 -17.20
C HIS A 420 4.75 -14.70 -18.33
N GLU A 421 6.04 -15.05 -18.30
CA GLU A 421 6.64 -16.03 -19.21
C GLU A 421 5.89 -17.37 -19.17
N LEU A 422 5.51 -17.83 -17.98
CA LEU A 422 4.72 -19.04 -17.78
C LEU A 422 3.24 -18.88 -18.14
N GLY A 423 2.81 -17.70 -18.58
CA GLY A 423 1.42 -17.39 -18.91
C GLY A 423 0.49 -17.33 -17.69
N ILE A 424 1.04 -17.01 -16.51
CA ILE A 424 0.33 -16.87 -15.24
C ILE A 424 0.10 -15.39 -14.95
N LEU A 425 -1.15 -15.00 -14.70
CA LEU A 425 -1.44 -13.65 -14.21
C LEU A 425 -1.00 -13.50 -12.75
N VAL A 426 -0.39 -12.38 -12.40
CA VAL A 426 -0.11 -12.04 -11.01
C VAL A 426 -1.16 -11.04 -10.50
N LEU A 427 -1.71 -11.36 -9.34
CA LEU A 427 -2.57 -10.51 -8.52
C LEU A 427 -1.84 -10.21 -7.21
N MET A 428 -2.07 -9.04 -6.63
CA MET A 428 -1.45 -8.63 -5.37
C MET A 428 -2.52 -8.24 -4.36
N ASP A 429 -2.33 -8.63 -3.10
CA ASP A 429 -3.11 -8.07 -1.99
C ASP A 429 -2.70 -6.62 -1.82
N ILE A 430 -3.67 -5.71 -1.87
CA ILE A 430 -3.48 -4.32 -1.47
C ILE A 430 -4.29 -4.10 -0.20
N VAL A 431 -3.58 -3.81 0.88
CA VAL A 431 -4.21 -3.55 2.16
C VAL A 431 -4.39 -2.05 2.31
N HIS A 432 -5.49 -1.52 1.79
CA HIS A 432 -5.85 -0.10 1.94
C HIS A 432 -6.98 0.12 2.95
N SER A 433 -7.46 -0.94 3.61
CA SER A 433 -8.53 -0.85 4.62
C SER A 433 -8.06 -0.22 5.94
N HIS A 434 -6.79 -0.37 6.29
CA HIS A 434 -6.16 0.17 7.48
C HIS A 434 -4.64 0.27 7.30
N ALA A 435 -3.96 0.83 8.29
CA ALA A 435 -2.51 0.81 8.41
C ALA A 435 -2.10 0.34 9.81
N SER A 436 -0.87 -0.19 9.92
CA SER A 436 -0.27 -0.50 11.22
C SER A 436 -0.29 0.72 12.15
N ASN A 437 -0.52 0.50 13.45
CA ASN A 437 -0.40 1.53 14.48
C ASN A 437 1.06 1.82 14.88
N ASN A 438 2.05 1.19 14.23
CA ASN A 438 3.47 1.42 14.53
C ASN A 438 3.90 2.86 14.17
N VAL A 439 4.36 3.59 15.18
CA VAL A 439 4.80 5.00 15.07
C VAL A 439 6.25 5.18 14.64
N LEU A 440 7.09 4.16 14.79
CA LEU A 440 8.53 4.21 14.49
C LEU A 440 8.82 3.85 13.03
N ASP A 441 8.14 2.81 12.52
CA ASP A 441 8.41 2.22 11.20
C ASP A 441 7.33 2.54 10.16
N GLY A 442 6.21 3.10 10.60
CA GLY A 442 4.99 3.20 9.80
C GLY A 442 4.42 4.60 9.71
N LEU A 443 3.26 4.67 9.06
CA LEU A 443 2.57 5.91 8.74
C LEU A 443 1.87 6.57 9.95
N ASN A 444 1.80 5.88 11.09
CA ASN A 444 1.14 6.39 12.29
C ASN A 444 1.89 7.57 12.92
N MET A 445 1.15 8.61 13.33
CA MET A 445 1.70 9.82 13.94
C MET A 445 2.83 10.44 13.10
N PHE A 446 2.74 10.36 11.77
CA PHE A 446 3.84 10.71 10.87
C PHE A 446 4.30 12.15 11.05
N ASP A 447 3.38 13.12 11.00
CA ASP A 447 3.65 14.55 11.24
C ASP A 447 3.41 14.97 12.71
N GLY A 448 3.37 13.99 13.63
CA GLY A 448 3.08 14.18 15.04
C GLY A 448 1.61 14.42 15.38
N THR A 449 0.68 14.33 14.42
CA THR A 449 -0.77 14.36 14.67
C THR A 449 -1.41 13.00 14.52
N ASP A 450 -2.56 12.77 15.16
CA ASP A 450 -3.32 11.55 14.96
C ASP A 450 -4.14 11.58 13.66
N SER A 451 -4.41 12.75 13.09
CA SER A 451 -5.37 12.96 12.00
C SER A 451 -4.77 13.09 10.60
N HIS A 452 -3.46 12.94 10.44
CA HIS A 452 -2.75 13.18 9.17
C HIS A 452 -3.30 12.34 7.99
N TYR A 453 -2.86 11.09 7.87
CA TYR A 453 -3.41 10.15 6.88
C TYR A 453 -4.74 9.51 7.34
N PHE A 454 -5.09 9.70 8.61
CA PHE A 454 -6.13 8.94 9.30
C PHE A 454 -7.22 9.85 9.83
N HIS A 455 -8.37 9.29 10.19
CA HIS A 455 -9.29 10.03 11.04
C HIS A 455 -8.69 10.26 12.44
N SER A 456 -9.13 11.32 13.13
CA SER A 456 -8.78 11.55 14.54
C SER A 456 -9.68 10.74 15.48
N GLY A 457 -9.21 10.49 16.70
CA GLY A 457 -9.98 9.87 17.77
C GLY A 457 -10.47 8.45 17.44
N SER A 458 -11.62 8.07 18.00
CA SER A 458 -12.17 6.71 17.87
C SER A 458 -12.49 6.31 16.43
N ARG A 459 -12.86 7.26 15.57
CA ARG A 459 -13.09 7.03 14.14
C ARG A 459 -11.80 6.63 13.40
N GLY A 460 -10.65 7.04 13.91
CA GLY A 460 -9.32 6.78 13.37
C GLY A 460 -8.69 5.46 13.77
N TYR A 461 -9.39 4.64 14.56
CA TYR A 461 -8.82 3.45 15.19
C TYR A 461 -9.76 2.24 15.07
N HIS A 462 -9.21 1.11 14.62
CA HIS A 462 -9.92 -0.15 14.50
C HIS A 462 -9.57 -1.05 15.68
N TRP A 463 -10.41 -1.03 16.73
CA TRP A 463 -10.13 -1.69 18.01
C TRP A 463 -9.86 -3.21 17.89
N MET A 464 -10.53 -3.92 16.97
CA MET A 464 -10.35 -5.36 16.82
C MET A 464 -9.06 -5.74 16.10
N TRP A 465 -8.51 -4.81 15.31
CA TRP A 465 -7.28 -5.03 14.54
C TRP A 465 -6.12 -4.20 15.07
N ASP A 466 -6.30 -3.47 16.18
CA ASP A 466 -5.31 -2.55 16.74
C ASP A 466 -4.59 -1.68 15.67
N SER A 467 -5.38 -1.02 14.82
CA SER A 467 -4.87 -0.41 13.59
C SER A 467 -5.45 0.99 13.33
N ARG A 468 -4.81 1.77 12.46
CA ARG A 468 -5.27 3.11 12.06
C ARG A 468 -6.17 3.07 10.82
N LEU A 469 -7.19 3.93 10.78
CA LEU A 469 -8.17 4.00 9.69
C LEU A 469 -8.01 5.27 8.86
N PHE A 470 -7.79 5.10 7.56
CA PHE A 470 -7.56 6.18 6.62
C PHE A 470 -8.72 7.18 6.57
N ASN A 471 -8.40 8.46 6.42
CA ASN A 471 -9.38 9.47 6.05
C ASN A 471 -9.49 9.53 4.52
N TYR A 472 -10.32 8.66 3.92
CA TYR A 472 -10.52 8.61 2.47
C TYR A 472 -11.15 9.89 1.87
N GLY A 473 -11.61 10.82 2.71
CA GLY A 473 -12.08 12.14 2.27
C GLY A 473 -10.96 13.16 2.06
N SER A 474 -9.73 12.87 2.51
CA SER A 474 -8.58 13.76 2.36
C SER A 474 -7.97 13.65 0.95
N TRP A 475 -7.68 14.80 0.34
CA TRP A 475 -7.12 14.88 -1.01
C TRP A 475 -5.77 14.15 -1.14
N GLU A 476 -4.87 14.37 -0.19
CA GLU A 476 -3.55 13.75 -0.21
C GLU A 476 -3.59 12.26 0.17
N VAL A 477 -4.59 11.82 0.96
CA VAL A 477 -4.83 10.38 1.19
C VAL A 477 -5.32 9.71 -0.09
N LEU A 478 -6.24 10.35 -0.83
CA LEU A 478 -6.65 9.86 -2.16
C LEU A 478 -5.46 9.79 -3.11
N ARG A 479 -4.62 10.83 -3.15
CA ARG A 479 -3.39 10.84 -3.96
C ARG A 479 -2.47 9.69 -3.58
N TYR A 480 -2.22 9.49 -2.30
CA TYR A 480 -1.36 8.44 -1.76
C TYR A 480 -1.84 7.04 -2.17
N LEU A 481 -3.10 6.70 -1.89
CA LEU A 481 -3.65 5.36 -2.13
C LEU A 481 -3.87 5.06 -3.63
N LEU A 482 -4.36 6.03 -4.40
CA LEU A 482 -4.49 5.87 -5.86
C LEU A 482 -3.11 5.75 -6.52
N SER A 483 -2.12 6.51 -6.05
CA SER A 483 -0.76 6.41 -6.55
C SER A 483 -0.09 5.09 -6.20
N ASN A 484 -0.39 4.56 -5.01
CA ASN A 484 0.07 3.24 -4.61
C ASN A 484 -0.48 2.15 -5.55
N SER A 485 -1.79 2.19 -5.80
CA SER A 485 -2.46 1.28 -6.73
C SER A 485 -1.87 1.36 -8.15
N LYS A 486 -1.59 2.58 -8.62
CA LYS A 486 -0.99 2.81 -9.95
C LYS A 486 0.45 2.32 -10.03
N MET A 487 1.25 2.53 -8.99
CA MET A 487 2.63 2.05 -8.92
C MET A 487 2.66 0.53 -9.04
N VAL A 488 1.82 -0.17 -8.28
CA VAL A 488 1.68 -1.63 -8.33
C VAL A 488 1.28 -2.08 -9.74
N ALA A 489 0.28 -1.43 -10.35
CA ALA A 489 -0.18 -1.81 -11.68
C ALA A 489 0.86 -1.58 -12.79
N ARG A 490 1.65 -0.49 -12.71
CA ARG A 490 2.61 -0.11 -13.77
C ARG A 490 4.01 -0.63 -13.56
N ARG A 491 4.59 -0.42 -12.38
CA ARG A 491 6.00 -0.76 -12.11
C ARG A 491 6.19 -2.22 -11.72
N ILE A 492 5.17 -2.81 -11.10
CA ILE A 492 5.17 -4.22 -10.68
C ILE A 492 4.41 -5.09 -11.70
N GLN A 493 3.69 -4.48 -12.66
CA GLN A 493 2.93 -5.15 -13.73
C GLN A 493 1.82 -6.11 -13.25
N VAL A 494 1.23 -5.85 -12.09
CA VAL A 494 0.09 -6.60 -11.55
C VAL A 494 -1.22 -6.11 -12.17
N ARG A 495 -2.14 -7.02 -12.51
CA ARG A 495 -3.36 -6.66 -13.27
C ARG A 495 -4.61 -6.48 -12.41
N TRP A 496 -4.71 -7.24 -11.33
CA TRP A 496 -5.85 -7.18 -10.43
C TRP A 496 -5.38 -7.20 -8.99
N VAL A 497 -6.18 -6.57 -8.16
CA VAL A 497 -5.90 -6.34 -6.77
C VAL A 497 -7.04 -6.96 -5.98
N GLN A 498 -6.70 -7.73 -4.95
CA GLN A 498 -7.63 -8.00 -3.87
C GLN A 498 -7.48 -6.82 -2.90
N VAL A 499 -8.54 -6.03 -2.78
CA VAL A 499 -8.61 -4.84 -1.91
C VAL A 499 -9.16 -5.22 -0.56
#